data_AF-A0A497RP83-F1
#
_entry.id   AF-A0A497RP83-F1
#
_cell.length_a   1.000
_cell.length_b   1.000
_cell.length_c   1.000
_cell.angle_alpha   90.00
_cell.angle_beta   90.00
_cell.angle_gamma   90.00
#
_symmetry.space_group_name_H-M   'P 1'
#
loop_
_entity.id
_entity.type
_entity.pdbx_description
1 polymer ?
#
loop_
_entity_poly.entity_id
_entity_poly.type
_entity_poly.pdbx_seq_one_letter_code
_entity_poly.pdbx_strand_id
1 'polypeptide(L)'
;MPRKKSHSRLGKTFEYEVSRSLKAFKNRHPNTFFWHRLSDTMSYIQVPNVVIPKQPGDFIALYRGMFYLIECKSMHVDRFDMDHLLPHQREGLAQVVKAGGRGVLLFSFRKKRPVACYAVHYFDYKVLEDALRGERKSIPRDALERIGIKLDRIPRVGWDLSKVFIPRTRIKE
;
A
#
# COMPACT_ATOMS: atom_id res chain seq x y z
N MET A 1 3.19 -8.90 34.94
CA MET A 1 2.71 -9.19 33.57
C MET A 1 3.38 -8.24 32.58
N PRO A 2 4.05 -8.71 31.52
CA PRO A 2 4.63 -7.83 30.53
C PRO A 2 3.52 -7.08 29.78
N ARG A 3 3.62 -5.74 29.71
CA ARG A 3 2.70 -4.88 28.96
C ARG A 3 2.68 -5.32 27.50
N LYS A 4 1.52 -5.76 26.99
CA LYS A 4 1.29 -5.97 25.54
C LYS A 4 1.69 -4.68 24.81
N LYS A 5 2.62 -4.79 23.84
CA LYS A 5 2.99 -3.68 22.95
C LYS A 5 1.71 -3.14 22.32
N SER A 6 1.38 -1.89 22.62
CA SER A 6 0.29 -1.16 21.98
C SER A 6 0.49 -1.20 20.46
N HIS A 7 -0.41 -1.87 19.74
CA HIS A 7 -0.46 -1.74 18.28
C HIS A 7 -0.63 -0.26 17.96
N SER A 8 0.40 0.36 17.39
CA SER A 8 0.39 1.80 17.16
C SER A 8 -0.82 2.15 16.28
N ARG A 9 -1.65 3.11 16.75
CA ARG A 9 -2.81 3.64 16.00
C ARG A 9 -2.43 4.29 14.65
N LEU A 10 -1.12 4.40 14.37
CA LEU A 10 -0.53 5.17 13.28
C LEU A 10 -0.68 4.49 11.91
N GLY A 11 -0.51 3.16 11.83
CA GLY A 11 -0.75 2.40 10.59
C GLY A 11 -2.19 2.56 10.10
N LYS A 12 -3.13 2.45 11.05
CA LYS A 12 -4.58 2.62 10.80
C LYS A 12 -4.94 3.98 10.23
N THR A 13 -4.23 5.05 10.61
CA THR A 13 -4.47 6.38 10.04
C THR A 13 -4.20 6.40 8.54
N PHE A 14 -3.13 5.75 8.08
CA PHE A 14 -2.80 5.74 6.66
C PHE A 14 -3.81 4.91 5.86
N GLU A 15 -4.14 3.70 6.32
CA GLU A 15 -5.17 2.87 5.70
C GLU A 15 -6.53 3.57 5.64
N TYR A 16 -6.89 4.35 6.66
CA TYR A 16 -8.12 5.14 6.64
C TYR A 16 -8.08 6.26 5.58
N GLU A 17 -6.94 6.94 5.42
CA GLU A 17 -6.76 7.92 4.33
C GLU A 17 -6.87 7.26 2.96
N VAL A 18 -6.26 6.09 2.76
CA VAL A 18 -6.38 5.31 1.53
C VAL A 18 -7.83 4.86 1.31
N SER A 19 -8.53 4.38 2.34
CA SER A 19 -9.95 3.99 2.24
C SER A 19 -10.84 5.15 1.77
N ARG A 20 -10.64 6.36 2.32
CA ARG A 20 -11.36 7.56 1.87
C ARG A 20 -11.04 7.91 0.43
N SER A 21 -9.79 7.74 0.03
CA SER A 21 -9.32 7.97 -1.34
C SER A 21 -9.96 6.99 -2.34
N LEU A 22 -10.02 5.70 -1.98
CA LEU A 22 -10.69 4.66 -2.75
C LEU A 22 -12.20 4.93 -2.87
N LYS A 23 -12.85 5.33 -1.77
CA LYS A 23 -14.27 5.76 -1.78
C LYS A 23 -14.50 6.95 -2.71
N ALA A 24 -13.65 7.98 -2.64
CA ALA A 24 -13.74 9.13 -3.54
C ALA A 24 -13.50 8.75 -5.01
N PHE A 25 -12.58 7.82 -5.28
CA PHE A 25 -12.37 7.29 -6.64
C PHE A 25 -13.59 6.48 -7.12
N LYS A 26 -14.19 5.63 -6.28
CA LYS A 26 -15.45 4.93 -6.56
C LYS A 26 -16.58 5.89 -6.91
N ASN A 27 -16.74 6.99 -6.17
CA ASN A 27 -17.78 7.98 -6.45
C ASN A 27 -17.60 8.65 -7.82
N ARG A 28 -16.35 8.82 -8.29
CA ARG A 28 -16.04 9.33 -9.64
C ARG A 28 -16.18 8.27 -10.74
N HIS A 29 -16.11 6.98 -10.37
CA HIS A 29 -16.15 5.83 -11.28
C HIS A 29 -17.15 4.76 -10.81
N PRO A 30 -18.44 5.09 -10.64
CA PRO A 30 -19.40 4.24 -9.91
C PRO A 30 -19.62 2.89 -10.57
N ASN A 31 -19.53 2.78 -11.90
CA ASN A 31 -19.82 1.53 -12.62
C ASN A 31 -18.58 0.79 -13.13
N THR A 32 -17.39 1.35 -12.94
CA THR A 32 -16.14 0.80 -13.51
C THR A 32 -15.06 0.52 -12.48
N PHE A 33 -15.27 0.95 -11.23
CA PHE A 33 -14.36 0.71 -10.12
C PHE A 33 -15.04 -0.11 -9.03
N PHE A 34 -14.36 -1.12 -8.52
CA PHE A 34 -14.71 -1.85 -7.32
C PHE A 34 -13.49 -1.86 -6.39
N TRP A 35 -13.73 -1.82 -5.08
CA TRP A 35 -12.68 -2.01 -4.10
C TRP A 35 -13.24 -2.60 -2.81
N HIS A 36 -12.37 -3.27 -2.06
CA HIS A 36 -12.67 -3.83 -0.76
C HIS A 36 -11.45 -3.76 0.15
N ARG A 37 -11.66 -3.52 1.45
CA ARG A 37 -10.62 -3.61 2.47
C ARG A 37 -10.61 -5.02 3.03
N LEU A 38 -9.46 -5.68 3.02
CA LEU A 38 -9.31 -7.00 3.60
C LEU A 38 -9.37 -6.93 5.13
N SER A 39 -9.95 -7.95 5.75
CA SER A 39 -10.14 -8.00 7.20
C SER A 39 -8.82 -8.25 7.92
N ASP A 40 -8.56 -7.48 8.96
CA ASP A 40 -7.36 -7.63 9.81
C ASP A 40 -7.66 -8.47 11.07
N THR A 41 -6.63 -8.78 11.85
CA THR A 41 -6.77 -9.46 13.14
C THR A 41 -7.75 -8.74 14.08
N MET A 42 -7.79 -7.41 14.02
CA MET A 42 -8.68 -6.59 14.86
C MET A 42 -10.14 -6.74 14.48
N SER A 43 -10.44 -7.08 13.23
CA SER A 43 -11.79 -7.32 12.72
C SER A 43 -12.46 -8.52 13.41
N TYR A 44 -11.66 -9.45 13.95
CA TYR A 44 -12.13 -10.66 14.60
C TYR A 44 -11.83 -10.71 16.10
N ILE A 45 -11.41 -9.60 16.71
CA ILE A 45 -10.98 -9.59 18.13
C ILE A 45 -12.08 -10.02 19.11
N GLN A 46 -13.34 -9.93 18.70
CA GLN A 46 -14.51 -10.32 19.49
C GLN A 46 -14.91 -11.79 19.31
N VAL A 47 -14.31 -12.50 18.34
CA VAL A 47 -14.65 -13.89 18.05
C VAL A 47 -13.65 -14.80 18.77
N PRO A 48 -14.09 -15.56 19.79
CA PRO A 48 -13.20 -16.46 20.51
C PRO A 48 -12.73 -17.61 19.60
N ASN A 49 -11.49 -18.07 19.80
CA ASN A 49 -10.90 -19.25 19.14
C ASN A 49 -10.88 -19.22 17.59
N VAL A 50 -10.92 -18.04 16.98
CA VAL A 50 -10.84 -17.91 15.52
C VAL A 50 -9.39 -17.96 15.03
N VAL A 51 -9.12 -18.84 14.06
CA VAL A 51 -7.86 -18.83 13.31
C VAL A 51 -8.01 -17.87 12.15
N ILE A 52 -7.28 -16.75 12.19
CA ILE A 52 -7.41 -15.68 11.19
C ILE A 52 -6.41 -15.92 10.08
N PRO A 53 -6.84 -16.03 8.81
CA PRO A 53 -5.94 -16.19 7.70
C PRO A 53 -5.09 -14.92 7.52
N LYS A 54 -3.82 -15.11 7.17
CA LYS A 54 -2.92 -14.00 6.83
C LYS A 54 -3.38 -13.41 5.49
N GLN A 55 -3.62 -12.09 5.47
CA GLN A 55 -4.14 -11.42 4.28
C GLN A 55 -3.01 -11.01 3.32
N PRO A 56 -3.16 -11.22 2.00
CA PRO A 56 -2.12 -10.90 1.02
C PRO A 56 -1.85 -9.40 0.87
N GLY A 57 -2.72 -8.54 1.36
CA GLY A 57 -2.56 -7.09 1.37
C GLY A 57 -3.60 -6.41 2.27
N ASP A 58 -3.72 -5.09 2.16
CA ASP A 58 -4.73 -4.31 2.90
C ASP A 58 -6.01 -4.10 2.09
N PHE A 59 -5.89 -3.90 0.77
CA PHE A 59 -7.01 -3.63 -0.11
C PHE A 59 -6.90 -4.42 -1.42
N ILE A 60 -8.06 -4.77 -1.95
CA ILE A 60 -8.21 -5.21 -3.35
C ILE A 60 -9.01 -4.16 -4.11
N ALA A 61 -8.71 -4.01 -5.39
CA ALA A 61 -9.50 -3.18 -6.30
C ALA A 61 -9.56 -3.78 -7.70
N LEU A 62 -10.63 -3.48 -8.42
CA LEU A 62 -10.81 -3.83 -9.83
C LEU A 62 -11.20 -2.56 -10.56
N TYR A 63 -10.44 -2.20 -11.60
CA TYR A 63 -10.72 -1.04 -12.43
C TYR A 63 -10.52 -1.39 -13.89
N ARG A 64 -11.59 -1.28 -14.70
CA ARG A 64 -11.54 -1.51 -16.16
C ARG A 64 -10.81 -2.81 -16.55
N GLY A 65 -11.16 -3.91 -15.88
CA GLY A 65 -10.58 -5.24 -16.14
C GLY A 65 -9.21 -5.49 -15.49
N MET A 66 -8.58 -4.48 -14.87
CA MET A 66 -7.31 -4.63 -14.17
C MET A 66 -7.54 -4.85 -12.67
N PHE A 67 -7.04 -5.97 -12.14
CA PHE A 67 -7.08 -6.27 -10.70
C PHE A 67 -5.86 -5.68 -9.99
N TYR A 68 -6.08 -5.13 -8.80
CA TYR A 68 -5.07 -4.49 -7.97
C TYR A 68 -5.07 -5.08 -6.57
N LEU A 69 -3.89 -5.41 -6.07
CA LEU A 69 -3.65 -5.68 -4.65
C LEU A 69 -2.79 -4.56 -4.09
N ILE A 70 -3.27 -3.91 -3.03
CA ILE A 70 -2.67 -2.70 -2.47
C ILE A 70 -2.28 -2.98 -1.02
N GLU A 71 -1.02 -2.69 -0.71
CA GLU A 71 -0.44 -2.80 0.63
C GLU A 71 0.06 -1.43 1.10
N CYS A 72 -0.23 -1.05 2.33
CA CYS A 72 0.04 0.28 2.89
C CYS A 72 1.11 0.22 3.98
N LYS A 73 2.19 0.99 3.80
CA LYS A 73 3.26 1.14 4.78
C LYS A 73 3.38 2.60 5.20
N SER A 74 3.33 2.85 6.51
CA SER A 74 3.44 4.19 7.09
C SER A 74 4.69 4.28 7.97
N MET A 75 5.53 5.27 7.73
CA MET A 75 6.82 5.44 8.40
C MET A 75 6.91 6.82 9.05
N HIS A 76 7.39 6.86 10.30
CA HIS A 76 7.76 8.09 11.02
C HIS A 76 9.28 8.36 10.96
N VAL A 77 9.97 7.66 10.06
CA VAL A 77 11.39 7.82 9.71
C VAL A 77 11.52 7.93 8.19
N ASP A 78 12.63 8.48 7.68
CA ASP A 78 12.87 8.66 6.24
C ASP A 78 13.43 7.39 5.55
N ARG A 79 13.02 6.22 6.02
CA ARG A 79 13.40 4.90 5.46
C ARG A 79 12.31 3.88 5.72
N PHE A 80 12.25 2.86 4.88
CA PHE A 80 11.37 1.70 5.04
C PHE A 80 12.19 0.48 5.46
N ASP A 81 11.86 -0.14 6.59
CA ASP A 81 12.45 -1.42 6.99
C ASP A 81 11.87 -2.53 6.10
N MET A 82 12.72 -3.28 5.40
CA MET A 82 12.28 -4.30 4.46
C MET A 82 11.50 -5.43 5.14
N ASP A 83 11.77 -5.71 6.41
CA ASP A 83 11.08 -6.79 7.15
C ASP A 83 9.65 -6.39 7.53
N HIS A 84 9.28 -5.11 7.39
CA HIS A 84 7.90 -4.67 7.57
C HIS A 84 6.97 -5.09 6.43
N LEU A 85 7.49 -5.56 5.30
CA LEU A 85 6.70 -6.25 4.27
C LEU A 85 6.76 -7.76 4.53
N LEU A 86 5.66 -8.32 5.02
CA LEU A 86 5.63 -9.70 5.53
C LEU A 86 5.66 -10.72 4.39
N PRO A 87 6.15 -11.96 4.62
CA PRO A 87 6.27 -12.97 3.56
C PRO A 87 4.99 -13.23 2.76
N HIS A 88 3.85 -13.36 3.43
CA HIS A 88 2.56 -13.60 2.78
C HIS A 88 2.07 -12.40 1.95
N GLN A 89 2.46 -11.17 2.32
CA GLN A 89 2.16 -9.98 1.54
C GLN A 89 3.00 -9.93 0.27
N ARG A 90 4.29 -10.30 0.38
CA ARG A 90 5.20 -10.43 -0.78
C ARG A 90 4.68 -11.47 -1.76
N GLU A 91 4.29 -12.62 -1.25
CA GLU A 91 3.73 -13.71 -2.04
C GLU A 91 2.45 -13.28 -2.75
N GLY A 92 1.50 -12.68 -2.02
CA GLY A 92 0.24 -12.20 -2.59
C GLY A 92 0.45 -11.15 -3.69
N LEU A 93 1.32 -10.15 -3.45
CA LEU A 93 1.68 -9.15 -4.44
C LEU A 93 2.33 -9.78 -5.68
N ALA A 94 3.26 -10.73 -5.49
CA ALA A 94 3.91 -11.43 -6.59
C ALA A 94 2.92 -12.25 -7.41
N GLN A 95 2.01 -13.00 -6.77
CA GLN A 95 1.01 -13.83 -7.44
C GLN A 95 0.06 -12.97 -8.28
N VAL A 96 -0.43 -11.86 -7.73
CA VAL A 96 -1.30 -10.92 -8.43
C VAL A 96 -0.62 -10.38 -9.69
N VAL A 97 0.65 -9.97 -9.61
CA VAL A 97 1.37 -9.48 -10.79
C VAL A 97 1.59 -10.59 -11.82
N LYS A 98 1.98 -11.80 -11.39
CA LYS A 98 2.13 -12.97 -12.28
C LYS A 98 0.83 -13.37 -12.97
N ALA A 99 -0.32 -13.14 -12.34
CA ALA A 99 -1.64 -13.38 -12.89
C ALA A 99 -2.15 -12.25 -13.81
N GLY A 100 -1.33 -11.24 -14.12
CA GLY A 100 -1.68 -10.11 -15.00
C GLY A 100 -2.32 -8.92 -14.29
N GLY A 101 -2.43 -8.95 -12.97
CA GLY A 101 -2.86 -7.82 -12.14
C GLY A 101 -1.71 -6.87 -11.77
N ARG A 102 -1.98 -5.96 -10.82
CA ARG A 102 -1.00 -4.99 -10.30
C ARG A 102 -0.88 -5.07 -8.78
N GLY A 103 0.29 -5.49 -8.30
CA GLY A 103 0.69 -5.33 -6.91
C GLY A 103 1.24 -3.92 -6.69
N VAL A 104 0.66 -3.18 -5.75
CA VAL A 104 1.04 -1.78 -5.45
C VAL A 104 1.34 -1.63 -3.97
N LEU A 105 2.52 -1.10 -3.66
CA LEU A 105 2.93 -0.70 -2.33
C LEU A 105 2.77 0.81 -2.18
N LEU A 106 2.00 1.25 -1.20
CA LEU A 106 1.86 2.66 -0.85
C LEU A 106 2.75 2.97 0.36
N PHE A 107 3.67 3.92 0.20
CA PHE A 107 4.63 4.31 1.22
C PHE A 107 4.35 5.73 1.70
N SER A 108 3.87 5.89 2.93
CA SER A 108 3.63 7.19 3.56
C SER A 108 4.75 7.58 4.53
N PHE A 109 5.49 8.64 4.19
CA PHE A 109 6.55 9.21 5.01
C PHE A 109 6.02 10.40 5.82
N ARG A 110 5.87 10.21 7.13
CA ARG A 110 5.19 11.13 8.05
C ARG A 110 6.13 11.88 9.00
N LYS A 111 7.45 11.65 8.91
CA LYS A 111 8.44 12.32 9.77
C LYS A 111 8.43 13.84 9.59
N LYS A 112 8.32 14.30 8.34
CA LYS A 112 8.32 15.72 7.97
C LYS A 112 6.98 16.13 7.37
N ARG A 113 6.66 17.42 7.45
CA ARG A 113 5.53 18.04 6.73
C ARG A 113 6.06 18.81 5.51
N PRO A 114 5.33 18.83 4.37
CA PRO A 114 4.11 18.06 4.11
C PRO A 114 4.38 16.55 4.09
N VAL A 115 3.40 15.75 4.51
CA VAL A 115 3.49 14.28 4.45
C VAL A 115 3.62 13.88 3.00
N ALA A 116 4.55 12.97 2.70
CA ALA A 116 4.74 12.43 1.36
C ALA A 116 4.17 11.02 1.25
N CYS A 117 3.63 10.69 0.08
CA CYS A 117 3.15 9.35 -0.23
C CYS A 117 3.61 8.97 -1.64
N TYR A 118 4.11 7.75 -1.79
CA TYR A 118 4.58 7.20 -3.06
C TYR A 118 3.91 5.86 -3.31
N ALA A 119 3.45 5.64 -4.54
CA ALA A 119 2.99 4.34 -5.01
C ALA A 119 4.12 3.67 -5.81
N VAL A 120 4.50 2.46 -5.41
CA VAL A 120 5.57 1.69 -6.06
C VAL A 120 4.99 0.36 -6.51
N HIS A 121 5.23 -0.04 -7.77
CA HIS A 121 4.83 -1.36 -8.23
C HIS A 121 5.70 -2.44 -7.61
N TYR A 122 5.11 -3.60 -7.34
CA TYR A 122 5.78 -4.65 -6.58
C TYR A 122 7.11 -5.12 -7.19
N PHE A 123 7.21 -5.26 -8.51
CA PHE A 123 8.48 -5.66 -9.13
C PHE A 123 9.54 -4.56 -9.09
N ASP A 124 9.17 -3.29 -9.21
CA ASP A 124 10.12 -2.18 -9.03
C ASP A 124 10.65 -2.15 -7.59
N TYR A 125 9.76 -2.36 -6.61
CA TYR A 125 10.15 -2.55 -5.22
C TYR A 125 11.10 -3.74 -5.05
N LYS A 126 10.79 -4.89 -5.66
CA LYS A 126 11.58 -6.11 -5.54
C LYS A 126 12.99 -5.93 -6.09
N VAL A 127 13.13 -5.32 -7.27
CA VAL A 127 14.43 -5.00 -7.87
C VAL A 127 15.23 -4.08 -6.95
N LEU A 128 14.60 -3.03 -6.43
CA LEU A 128 15.26 -2.12 -5.50
C LEU A 128 15.66 -2.80 -4.18
N GLU A 129 14.81 -3.66 -3.66
CA GLU A 129 15.09 -4.42 -2.46
C GLU A 129 16.26 -5.39 -2.67
N ASP A 130 16.24 -6.19 -3.73
CA ASP A 130 17.28 -7.16 -4.03
C ASP A 130 18.65 -6.46 -4.21
N ALA A 131 18.67 -5.29 -4.85
CA ALA A 131 19.87 -4.47 -5.01
C ALA A 131 20.43 -3.95 -3.67
N LEU A 132 19.57 -3.70 -2.67
CA LEU A 132 19.99 -3.10 -1.40
C LEU A 132 20.19 -4.12 -0.27
N ARG A 133 19.57 -5.31 -0.35
CA ARG A 133 19.49 -6.28 0.74
C ARG A 133 20.85 -6.85 1.17
N GLY A 134 21.85 -6.83 0.29
CA GLY A 134 23.24 -7.18 0.61
C GLY A 134 23.97 -6.13 1.45
N GLU A 135 23.55 -4.86 1.38
CA GLU A 135 24.23 -3.74 2.04
C GLU A 135 23.46 -3.21 3.26
N ARG A 136 22.12 -3.30 3.24
CA ARG A 136 21.24 -2.71 4.25
C ARG A 136 19.90 -3.43 4.37
N LYS A 137 19.32 -3.36 5.56
CA LYS A 137 17.99 -3.92 5.89
C LYS A 137 16.82 -2.96 5.62
N SER A 138 17.10 -1.76 5.11
CA SER A 138 16.09 -0.72 4.92
C SER A 138 16.30 0.05 3.62
N ILE A 139 15.21 0.48 3.00
CA ILE A 139 15.19 1.27 1.78
C ILE A 139 15.05 2.75 2.15
N PRO A 140 16.03 3.60 1.82
CA PRO A 140 15.93 5.05 2.01
C PRO A 140 14.73 5.64 1.23
N ARG A 141 14.13 6.70 1.77
CA ARG A 141 13.00 7.38 1.13
C ARG A 141 13.30 7.84 -0.30
N ASP A 142 14.48 8.41 -0.54
CA ASP A 142 14.91 8.92 -1.83
C ASP A 142 15.03 7.82 -2.89
N ALA A 143 15.35 6.59 -2.48
CA ALA A 143 15.35 5.44 -3.39
C ALA A 143 13.93 5.07 -3.82
N LEU A 144 12.96 5.08 -2.89
CA LEU A 144 11.54 4.87 -3.19
C LEU A 144 10.95 6.01 -4.02
N GLU A 145 11.38 7.25 -3.80
CA GLU A 145 10.96 8.40 -4.60
C GLU A 145 11.42 8.31 -6.06
N ARG A 146 12.61 7.75 -6.31
CA ARG A 146 13.14 7.58 -7.67
C ARG A 146 12.34 6.56 -8.50
N ILE A 147 11.85 5.49 -7.88
CA ILE A 147 11.09 4.43 -8.58
C ILE A 147 9.58 4.60 -8.44
N GLY A 148 9.12 5.39 -7.48
CA GLY A 148 7.73 5.50 -7.10
C GLY A 148 7.02 6.70 -7.72
N ILE A 149 5.71 6.57 -7.87
CA ILE A 149 4.83 7.65 -8.30
C ILE A 149 4.41 8.45 -7.06
N LYS A 150 4.81 9.72 -6.98
CA LYS A 150 4.37 10.61 -5.92
C LYS A 150 2.86 10.88 -6.03
N LEU A 151 2.14 10.58 -4.94
CA LEU A 151 0.71 10.82 -4.83
C LEU A 151 0.43 12.19 -4.21
N ASP A 152 -0.45 12.94 -4.85
CA ASP A 152 -0.81 14.28 -4.38
C ASP A 152 -1.81 14.17 -3.23
N ARG A 153 -1.73 15.11 -2.30
CA ARG A 153 -2.69 15.20 -1.20
C ARG A 153 -3.95 15.89 -1.69
N ILE A 154 -5.11 15.26 -1.50
CA ILE A 154 -6.42 15.89 -1.72
C ILE A 154 -6.96 16.37 -0.36
N PRO A 155 -7.15 17.69 -0.15
CA PRO A 155 -7.67 18.23 1.10
C PRO A 155 -8.97 17.52 1.54
N ARG A 156 -9.06 17.17 2.83
CA ARG A 156 -10.21 16.49 3.47
C ARG A 156 -10.55 15.08 2.96
N VAL A 157 -9.95 14.63 1.85
CA VAL A 157 -10.15 13.27 1.31
C VAL A 157 -9.00 12.34 1.71
N GLY A 158 -7.77 12.64 1.29
CA GLY A 158 -6.65 11.71 1.42
C GLY A 158 -5.61 11.92 0.32
N TRP A 159 -5.40 10.90 -0.50
CA TRP A 159 -4.39 10.85 -1.57
C TRP A 159 -5.07 10.70 -2.93
N ASP A 160 -4.54 11.34 -3.97
CA ASP A 160 -5.03 11.12 -5.32
C ASP A 160 -4.53 9.78 -5.88
N LEU A 161 -5.40 8.77 -5.86
CA LEU A 161 -5.12 7.45 -6.41
C LEU A 161 -5.36 7.36 -7.92
N SER A 162 -5.74 8.45 -8.59
CA SER A 162 -5.91 8.46 -10.04
C SER A 162 -4.66 7.95 -10.77
N LYS A 163 -3.47 8.37 -10.30
CA LYS A 163 -2.17 7.97 -10.85
C LYS A 163 -1.84 6.49 -10.68
N VAL A 164 -2.52 5.79 -9.78
CA VAL A 164 -2.36 4.34 -9.57
C VAL A 164 -3.21 3.55 -10.57
N PHE A 165 -4.44 4.01 -10.80
CA PHE A 165 -5.45 3.27 -11.58
C PHE A 165 -5.55 3.67 -13.05
N ILE A 166 -5.19 4.92 -13.36
CA ILE A 166 -5.24 5.47 -14.71
C ILE A 166 -3.79 5.53 -15.18
N PRO A 167 -3.35 4.60 -16.06
CA PRO A 167 -2.04 4.71 -16.66
C PRO A 167 -1.94 6.08 -17.33
N ARG A 168 -0.86 6.81 -17.09
CA ARG A 168 -0.53 7.92 -17.99
C ARG A 168 -0.35 7.28 -19.36
N THR A 169 -1.27 7.54 -20.28
CA THR A 169 -1.08 7.23 -21.69
C THR A 169 0.28 7.79 -22.04
N ARG A 170 1.24 6.95 -22.43
CA ARG A 170 2.39 7.45 -23.17
C ARG A 170 1.76 8.08 -24.41
N ILE A 171 1.73 9.40 -24.48
CA ILE A 171 1.60 10.08 -25.75
C ILE A 171 2.82 9.55 -26.51
N LYS A 172 2.57 8.69 -27.50
CA LYS A 172 3.61 8.35 -28.46
C LYS A 172 3.88 9.66 -29.19
N GLU A 173 5.03 10.27 -28.90
CA GLU A 173 5.69 11.18 -29.84
C GLU A 173 6.10 10.38 -31.08
#